data_AF-A0AAQ2EWX5-F1
#
_entry.id   AF-A0AAQ2EWX5-F1
#
_cell.length_a   1.000
_cell.length_b   1.000
_cell.length_c   1.000
_cell.angle_alpha   90.00
_cell.angle_beta   90.00
_cell.angle_gamma   90.00
#
_symmetry.space_group_name_H-M   'P 1'
#
loop_
_entity.id
_entity.type
_entity.pdbx_description
1 polymer ?
#
loop_
_entity_poly.entity_id
_entity_poly.type
_entity_poly.pdbx_seq_one_letter_code
_entity_poly.pdbx_strand_id
1 'polypeptide(L)'
;MRAVEKHPSFVEHLFNDSRVRKYGMMVLVHGVKGATKKINLAALYVDAALSAFEAVNSYLKYAKECEKTKQILSENRKIKSQLDTQLKILKIKQDTNLKESQARIDELNRRIQLSQDQRTNLLTQIKKHLQIVKIMQKKLKEERENGVNFKQLQQAQQALDHLLRSSLLFITNNVE
;
A
#
# COMPACT_ATOMS: atom_id res chain seq x y z
N MET A 1 -0.81 27.60 31.08
CA MET A 1 0.66 27.67 31.21
C MET A 1 1.06 27.02 32.52
N ARG A 2 1.72 25.86 32.51
CA ARG A 2 2.27 25.22 33.72
C ARG A 2 3.65 25.80 33.98
N ALA A 3 3.85 26.39 35.15
CA ALA A 3 5.14 26.88 35.59
C ALA A 3 6.12 25.71 35.65
N VAL A 4 7.19 25.80 34.86
CA VAL A 4 8.34 24.90 34.95
C VAL A 4 8.98 25.17 36.30
N GLU A 5 8.94 24.17 37.19
CA GLU A 5 9.62 24.23 38.48
C GLU A 5 11.09 24.55 38.23
N LYS A 6 11.52 25.72 38.72
CA LYS A 6 12.92 26.13 38.71
C LYS A 6 13.69 25.08 39.48
N HIS A 7 14.61 24.39 38.79
CA HIS A 7 15.55 23.47 39.41
C HIS A 7 16.13 24.11 40.68
N PRO A 8 15.97 23.50 41.87
CA PRO A 8 16.67 23.98 43.05
C PRO A 8 18.17 23.95 42.73
N SER A 9 18.85 25.06 43.03
CA SER A 9 20.26 25.23 42.73
C SER A 9 21.04 24.02 43.23
N PHE A 10 21.80 23.35 42.37
CA PHE A 10 22.65 22.20 42.73
C PHE A 10 23.54 22.52 43.95
N VAL A 11 23.89 23.80 44.10
CA VAL A 11 24.61 24.36 45.23
C VAL A 11 23.80 24.25 46.54
N GLU A 12 22.51 24.61 46.55
CA GLU A 12 21.66 24.51 47.75
C GLU A 12 21.47 23.06 48.19
N HIS A 13 21.38 22.12 47.24
CA HIS A 13 21.23 20.70 47.57
C HIS A 13 22.53 20.09 48.13
N LEU A 14 23.70 20.54 47.64
CA LEU A 14 25.01 20.11 48.14
C LEU A 14 25.31 20.66 49.55
N PHE A 15 24.92 21.90 49.85
CA PHE A 15 25.17 22.51 51.17
C PHE A 15 24.20 22.04 52.26
N ASN A 16 23.00 21.55 51.89
CA ASN A 16 22.02 21.04 52.85
C ASN A 16 22.17 19.54 53.17
N ASP A 17 23.05 18.82 52.49
CA ASP A 17 23.31 17.40 52.80
C ASP A 17 24.21 17.27 54.04
N SER A 18 23.68 16.61 55.07
CA SER A 18 24.38 16.36 56.34
C SER A 18 25.71 15.61 56.16
N ARG A 19 25.85 14.82 55.08
CA ARG A 19 27.09 14.10 54.75
C ARG A 19 28.14 15.03 54.16
N VAL A 20 27.77 15.88 53.21
CA VAL A 20 28.68 16.86 52.59
C VAL A 20 29.21 17.83 53.64
N ARG A 21 28.35 18.28 54.56
CA ARG A 21 28.75 19.13 55.68
C ARG A 21 29.71 18.42 56.66
N LYS A 22 29.46 17.15 56.97
CA LYS A 22 30.32 16.34 57.87
C LYS A 22 31.70 16.10 57.27
N TYR A 23 31.78 15.67 56.01
CA TYR A 23 33.05 15.43 55.34
C TYR A 23 33.80 16.72 54.99
N GLY A 24 33.09 17.78 54.59
CA GLY A 24 33.67 19.11 54.36
C GLY A 24 34.30 19.71 55.63
N MET A 25 33.62 19.58 56.79
CA MET A 25 34.20 19.96 58.08
C MET A 25 35.36 19.05 58.50
N MET A 26 35.32 17.75 58.17
CA MET A 26 36.41 16.83 58.51
C MET A 26 37.70 17.18 57.74
N VAL A 27 37.58 17.55 56.46
CA VAL A 27 38.69 18.03 55.62
C VAL A 27 39.23 19.37 56.13
N LEU A 28 38.38 20.30 56.55
CA LEU A 28 38.82 21.56 57.17
C LEU A 28 39.52 21.34 58.52
N VAL A 29 38.96 20.49 59.39
CA VAL A 29 39.49 20.27 60.75
C VAL A 29 40.77 19.44 60.74
N HIS A 30 40.89 18.44 59.87
CA HIS A 30 42.06 17.56 59.81
C HIS A 30 43.07 17.98 58.74
N GLY A 31 42.64 18.65 57.67
CA GLY A 31 43.53 19.21 56.64
C GLY A 31 44.39 20.35 57.19
N VAL A 32 43.83 21.23 58.04
CA VAL A 32 44.59 22.33 58.66
C VAL A 32 45.55 21.83 59.74
N LYS A 33 45.25 20.70 60.40
CA LYS A 33 46.11 20.08 61.43
C LYS A 33 47.20 19.14 60.89
N GLY A 34 47.05 18.60 59.67
CA GLY A 34 48.00 17.66 59.05
C GLY A 34 48.80 18.19 57.85
N ALA A 35 48.38 19.28 57.21
CA ALA A 35 49.00 19.77 55.96
C ALA A 35 50.15 20.78 56.14
N THR A 36 50.54 21.12 57.37
CA THR A 36 51.49 22.22 57.64
C THR A 36 52.97 21.89 57.40
N LYS A 37 53.35 20.71 56.90
CA LYS A 37 54.79 20.40 56.68
C LYS A 37 55.25 20.15 55.25
N LYS A 38 54.44 19.66 54.28
CA LYS A 38 54.93 19.41 52.89
C LYS A 38 53.88 19.45 51.76
N ILE A 39 52.67 19.99 51.98
CA ILE A 39 51.62 19.98 50.94
C ILE A 39 51.37 21.40 50.44
N ASN A 40 51.44 21.60 49.12
CA ASN A 40 51.08 22.87 48.48
C ASN A 40 49.55 23.03 48.47
N LEU A 41 49.04 23.80 49.44
CA LEU A 41 47.62 24.02 49.63
C LEU A 41 46.93 24.62 48.39
N ALA A 42 47.63 25.50 47.66
CA ALA A 42 47.11 26.08 46.42
C ALA A 42 46.93 25.02 45.33
N ALA A 43 47.86 24.06 45.22
CA ALA A 43 47.75 22.95 44.28
C ALA A 43 46.55 22.03 44.61
N LEU A 44 46.29 21.77 45.90
CA LEU A 44 45.14 20.98 46.34
C LEU A 44 43.80 21.66 45.96
N TYR A 45 43.70 22.98 46.16
CA TYR A 45 42.49 23.71 45.78
C TYR A 45 42.30 23.80 44.27
N VAL A 46 43.38 23.95 43.50
CA VAL A 46 43.33 23.94 42.03
C VAL A 46 42.89 22.56 41.52
N ASP A 47 43.43 21.47 42.07
CA ASP A 47 43.05 20.10 41.70
C ASP A 47 41.59 19.79 42.04
N ALA A 48 41.12 20.22 43.21
CA ALA A 48 39.72 20.10 43.59
C ALA A 48 38.78 20.92 42.68
N ALA A 49 39.19 22.14 42.30
CA ALA A 49 38.44 22.97 41.36
C ALA A 49 38.38 22.33 39.97
N LEU A 50 39.52 21.83 39.46
CA LEU A 50 39.59 21.11 38.19
C LEU A 50 38.72 19.84 38.21
N SER A 51 38.78 19.06 39.28
CA SER A 51 37.92 17.88 39.47
C SER A 51 36.43 18.24 39.47
N ALA A 52 36.06 19.37 40.08
CA ALA A 52 34.67 19.86 40.04
C ALA A 52 34.25 20.27 38.62
N PHE A 53 35.12 20.97 37.87
CA PHE A 53 34.87 21.31 36.47
C PHE A 53 34.75 20.08 35.58
N GLU A 54 35.58 19.06 35.78
CA GLU A 54 35.50 17.80 35.05
C GLU A 54 34.22 17.02 35.36
N ALA A 55 33.79 17.01 36.62
CA ALA A 55 32.52 16.40 37.03
C ALA A 55 31.32 17.11 36.38
N VAL A 56 31.31 18.44 36.36
CA VAL A 56 30.26 19.23 35.69
C VAL A 56 30.26 18.98 34.18
N ASN A 57 31.43 18.98 33.54
CA ASN A 57 31.55 18.70 32.11
C ASN A 57 31.08 17.28 31.76
N SER A 58 31.40 16.29 32.59
CA SER A 58 30.96 14.90 32.40
C SER A 58 29.45 14.78 32.58
N TYR A 59 28.87 15.45 33.56
CA TYR A 59 27.42 15.51 33.75
C TYR A 59 26.71 16.16 32.55
N LEU A 60 27.23 17.29 32.04
CA LEU A 60 26.65 17.96 30.88
C LEU A 60 26.72 17.09 29.61
N LYS A 61 27.82 16.36 29.42
CA LYS A 61 27.95 15.37 28.32
C LYS A 61 26.91 14.26 28.47
N TYR A 62 26.78 13.69 29.67
CA TYR A 62 25.77 12.67 29.97
C TYR A 62 24.34 13.17 29.69
N ALA A 63 23.99 14.35 30.21
CA ALA A 63 22.67 14.95 30.00
C ALA A 63 22.38 15.17 28.50
N LYS A 64 23.38 15.59 27.72
CA LYS A 64 23.27 15.74 26.26
C LYS A 64 22.99 14.40 25.56
N GLU A 65 23.70 13.34 25.92
CA GLU A 65 23.47 12.01 25.34
C GLU A 65 22.11 11.42 25.76
N CYS A 66 21.64 11.71 26.98
CA CYS A 66 20.29 11.34 27.41
C CYS A 66 19.21 12.04 26.57
N GLU A 67 19.36 13.35 26.30
CA GLU A 67 18.42 14.09 25.45
C GLU A 67 18.42 13.57 24.00
N LYS A 68 19.59 13.29 23.42
CA LYS A 68 19.67 12.64 22.10
C LYS A 68 18.94 11.30 22.09
N THR A 69 19.14 10.48 23.12
CA THR A 69 18.47 9.18 23.24
C THR A 69 16.95 9.35 23.30
N LYS A 70 16.45 10.33 24.06
CA LYS A 70 15.00 10.65 24.09
C LYS A 70 14.47 11.06 22.71
N GLN A 71 15.22 11.88 21.97
CA GLN A 71 14.85 12.29 20.62
C GLN A 71 14.78 11.08 19.68
N ILE A 72 15.81 10.23 19.66
CA ILE A 72 15.85 9.00 18.85
C ILE A 72 14.67 8.07 19.19
N LEU A 73 14.35 7.89 20.47
CA LEU A 73 13.21 7.07 20.88
C LEU A 73 11.88 7.66 20.41
N SER A 74 11.75 8.99 20.43
CA SER A 74 10.55 9.67 19.94
C SER A 74 10.38 9.51 18.42
N GLU A 75 11.48 9.62 17.66
CA GLU A 75 11.48 9.42 16.21
C GLU A 75 11.19 7.97 15.84
N ASN A 76 11.79 7.00 16.53
CA ASN A 76 11.51 5.59 16.33
C ASN A 76 10.03 5.26 16.56
N ARG A 77 9.40 5.84 17.59
CA ARG A 77 7.95 5.68 17.82
C ARG A 77 7.12 6.27 16.68
N LYS A 78 7.50 7.45 16.19
CA LYS A 78 6.83 8.11 15.06
C LYS A 78 6.96 7.26 13.78
N ILE A 79 8.16 6.80 13.45
CA ILE A 79 8.43 5.94 12.28
C ILE A 79 7.63 4.66 12.38
N LYS A 80 7.60 4.01 13.55
CA LYS A 80 6.81 2.79 13.76
C LYS A 80 5.32 3.02 13.51
N SER A 81 4.77 4.12 14.04
CA SER A 81 3.36 4.49 13.80
C SER A 81 3.07 4.78 12.32
N GLN A 82 3.99 5.45 11.62
CA GLN A 82 3.87 5.68 10.18
C GLN A 82 3.90 4.37 9.39
N LEU A 83 4.81 3.45 9.74
CA LEU A 83 4.90 2.13 9.13
C LEU A 83 3.62 1.32 9.33
N ASP A 84 3.09 1.27 10.55
CA ASP A 84 1.84 0.57 10.85
C ASP A 84 0.66 1.14 10.04
N THR A 85 0.64 2.46 9.83
CA THR A 85 -0.37 3.14 9.02
C THR A 85 -0.22 2.77 7.54
N GLN A 86 1.00 2.80 7.01
CA GLN A 86 1.28 2.40 5.62
C GLN A 86 0.94 0.93 5.37
N LEU A 87 1.26 0.04 6.32
CA LEU A 87 0.90 -1.37 6.23
C LEU A 87 -0.63 -1.57 6.19
N LYS A 88 -1.40 -0.81 6.97
CA LYS A 88 -2.87 -0.84 6.90
C LYS A 88 -3.37 -0.38 5.53
N ILE A 89 -2.83 0.72 5.00
CA ILE A 89 -3.20 1.22 3.67
C ILE A 89 -2.89 0.17 2.59
N LEU A 90 -1.72 -0.46 2.64
CA LEU A 90 -1.32 -1.48 1.67
C LEU A 90 -2.25 -2.69 1.71
N LYS A 91 -2.63 -3.17 2.90
CA LYS A 91 -3.59 -4.27 3.04
C LYS A 91 -4.94 -3.92 2.41
N ILE A 92 -5.47 -2.73 2.70
CA ILE A 92 -6.73 -2.28 2.10
C ILE A 92 -6.61 -2.19 0.57
N LYS A 93 -5.52 -1.61 0.05
CA LYS A 93 -5.29 -1.53 -1.40
C LYS A 93 -5.20 -2.91 -2.06
N GLN A 94 -4.54 -3.85 -1.41
CA GLN A 94 -4.43 -5.23 -1.89
C GLN A 94 -5.81 -5.89 -1.96
N ASP A 95 -6.61 -5.81 -0.90
CA ASP A 95 -7.94 -6.40 -0.85
C ASP A 95 -8.88 -5.79 -1.91
N THR A 96 -8.82 -4.47 -2.09
CA THR A 96 -9.59 -3.78 -3.13
C THR A 96 -9.17 -4.24 -4.52
N ASN A 97 -7.87 -4.32 -4.79
CA ASN A 97 -7.37 -4.74 -6.10
C ASN A 97 -7.73 -6.21 -6.41
N LEU A 98 -7.71 -7.08 -5.41
CA LEU A 98 -8.17 -8.47 -5.56
C LEU A 98 -9.67 -8.53 -5.91
N LYS A 99 -10.51 -7.75 -5.23
CA LYS A 99 -11.95 -7.67 -5.52
C LYS A 99 -12.23 -7.11 -6.91
N GLU A 100 -11.54 -6.04 -7.30
CA GLU A 100 -11.68 -5.46 -8.63
C GLU A 100 -11.23 -6.44 -9.72
N SER A 101 -10.10 -7.12 -9.51
CA SER A 101 -9.60 -8.12 -10.46
C SER A 101 -10.59 -9.27 -10.62
N GLN A 102 -11.15 -9.77 -9.53
CA GLN A 102 -12.18 -10.82 -9.58
C GLN A 102 -13.43 -10.34 -10.32
N ALA A 103 -13.91 -9.13 -10.04
CA ALA A 103 -15.06 -8.56 -10.73
C ALA A 103 -14.81 -8.42 -12.25
N ARG A 104 -13.60 -8.02 -12.65
CA ARG A 104 -13.22 -7.95 -14.08
C ARG A 104 -13.18 -9.32 -14.73
N ILE A 105 -12.65 -10.34 -14.03
CA ILE A 105 -12.64 -11.72 -14.53
C ILE A 105 -14.08 -12.22 -14.72
N ASP A 106 -14.96 -11.99 -13.75
CA ASP A 106 -16.37 -12.39 -13.82
C ASP A 106 -17.10 -11.68 -14.96
N GLU A 107 -16.84 -10.39 -15.17
CA GLU A 107 -17.39 -9.64 -16.29
C GLU A 107 -16.92 -10.17 -17.64
N LEU A 108 -15.62 -10.43 -17.79
CA LEU A 108 -15.05 -11.02 -19.01
C LEU A 108 -15.64 -12.39 -19.29
N ASN A 109 -15.77 -13.24 -18.27
CA ASN A 109 -16.40 -14.56 -18.39
C ASN A 109 -17.85 -14.46 -18.88
N ARG A 110 -18.63 -13.52 -18.33
CA ARG A 110 -20.01 -13.26 -18.80
C ARG A 110 -20.05 -12.80 -20.25
N ARG A 111 -19.15 -11.90 -20.65
CA ARG A 111 -19.06 -11.44 -22.05
C ARG A 111 -18.69 -12.57 -23.00
N ILE A 112 -17.75 -13.44 -22.61
CA ILE A 112 -17.37 -14.62 -23.40
C ILE A 112 -18.55 -15.57 -23.55
N GLN A 113 -19.26 -15.88 -22.45
CA GLN A 113 -20.45 -16.74 -22.50
C GLN A 113 -21.52 -16.16 -23.42
N LEU A 114 -21.84 -14.88 -23.27
CA LEU A 114 -22.83 -14.21 -24.11
C LEU A 114 -22.42 -14.23 -25.59
N SER A 115 -21.13 -14.02 -25.90
CA SER A 115 -20.60 -14.14 -27.26
C SER A 115 -20.72 -15.57 -27.80
N GLN A 116 -20.44 -16.59 -26.99
CA GLN A 116 -20.59 -17.99 -27.36
C GLN A 116 -22.06 -18.36 -27.63
N ASP A 117 -22.98 -17.87 -26.81
CA ASP A 117 -24.42 -18.07 -26.98
C ASP A 117 -24.92 -17.39 -28.26
N GLN A 118 -24.52 -16.14 -28.49
CA GLN A 118 -24.83 -15.41 -29.73
C GLN A 118 -24.31 -16.15 -30.96
N ARG A 119 -23.07 -16.64 -30.93
CA ARG A 119 -22.49 -17.44 -32.02
C ARG A 119 -23.26 -18.72 -32.25
N THR A 120 -23.64 -19.44 -31.19
CA THR A 120 -24.41 -20.69 -31.29
C THR A 120 -25.80 -20.45 -31.87
N ASN A 121 -26.46 -19.38 -31.45
CA ASN A 121 -27.74 -18.95 -31.99
C ASN A 121 -27.64 -18.57 -33.47
N LEU A 122 -26.62 -17.80 -33.85
CA LEU A 122 -26.36 -17.42 -35.24
C LEU A 122 -26.13 -18.65 -36.13
N LEU A 123 -25.28 -19.58 -35.68
CA LEU A 123 -25.05 -20.85 -36.39
C LEU A 123 -26.34 -21.66 -36.57
N THR A 124 -27.22 -21.65 -35.58
CA THR A 124 -28.51 -22.35 -35.65
C THR A 124 -29.43 -21.70 -36.67
N GLN A 125 -29.47 -20.36 -36.73
CA GLN A 125 -30.23 -19.62 -37.74
C GLN A 125 -29.68 -19.87 -39.16
N ILE A 126 -28.36 -19.85 -39.34
CA ILE A 126 -27.70 -20.16 -40.62
C ILE A 126 -28.07 -21.56 -41.08
N LYS A 127 -28.03 -22.57 -40.19
CA LYS A 127 -28.43 -23.95 -40.53
C LYS A 127 -29.89 -24.02 -41.00
N LYS A 128 -30.81 -23.32 -40.34
CA LYS A 128 -32.22 -23.26 -40.73
C LYS A 128 -32.40 -22.61 -42.11
N HIS A 129 -31.74 -21.48 -42.37
CA HIS A 129 -31.80 -20.82 -43.67
C HIS A 129 -31.26 -21.70 -44.80
N LEU A 130 -30.13 -22.38 -44.58
CA LEU A 130 -29.58 -23.34 -45.55
C LEU A 130 -30.52 -24.52 -45.82
N GLN A 131 -31.24 -25.00 -44.80
CA GLN A 131 -32.24 -26.05 -44.98
C GLN A 131 -33.42 -25.58 -45.83
N ILE A 132 -33.92 -24.36 -45.59
CA ILE A 132 -35.01 -23.76 -46.39
C ILE A 132 -34.58 -23.61 -47.86
N VAL A 133 -33.38 -23.09 -48.10
CA VAL A 133 -32.78 -22.98 -49.45
C VAL A 133 -32.76 -24.34 -50.15
N LYS A 134 -32.26 -25.38 -49.47
CA LYS A 134 -32.20 -26.75 -50.04
C LYS A 134 -33.58 -27.28 -50.40
N ILE A 135 -34.58 -27.06 -49.54
CA ILE A 135 -35.97 -27.48 -49.80
C ILE A 135 -36.54 -26.72 -50.99
N MET A 136 -36.36 -25.40 -51.05
CA MET A 136 -36.82 -24.58 -52.17
C MET A 136 -36.17 -24.97 -53.49
N GLN A 137 -34.86 -25.24 -53.48
CA GLN A 137 -34.14 -25.71 -54.67
C GLN A 137 -34.66 -27.07 -55.14
N LYS A 138 -34.92 -28.00 -54.21
CA LYS A 138 -35.50 -29.31 -54.53
C LYS A 138 -36.89 -29.16 -55.15
N LYS A 139 -37.77 -28.36 -54.54
CA LYS A 139 -39.11 -28.09 -55.06
C LYS A 139 -39.08 -27.44 -56.44
N LEU A 140 -38.20 -26.45 -56.66
CA LEU A 140 -38.01 -25.84 -57.97
C LEU A 140 -37.59 -26.86 -59.04
N LYS A 141 -36.77 -27.84 -58.68
CA LYS A 141 -36.39 -28.92 -59.60
C LYS A 141 -37.57 -29.83 -59.93
N GLU A 142 -38.34 -30.24 -58.93
CA GLU A 142 -39.56 -31.05 -59.10
C GLU A 142 -40.60 -30.31 -59.98
N GLU A 143 -40.82 -29.02 -59.74
CA GLU A 143 -41.73 -28.18 -60.54
C GLU A 143 -41.28 -28.00 -62.00
N ARG A 144 -39.97 -27.98 -62.27
CA ARG A 144 -39.43 -28.00 -63.65
C ARG A 144 -39.71 -29.32 -64.36
N GLU A 145 -39.56 -30.43 -63.66
CA GLU A 145 -39.81 -31.77 -64.21
C GLU A 145 -41.31 -32.01 -64.47
N ASN A 146 -42.18 -31.41 -63.64
CA ASN A 146 -43.65 -31.51 -63.76
C ASN A 146 -44.28 -30.58 -64.82
N GLY A 147 -43.50 -29.75 -65.52
CA GLY A 147 -43.99 -28.94 -66.64
C GLY A 147 -44.85 -27.74 -66.26
N VAL A 148 -44.64 -27.15 -65.09
CA VAL A 148 -45.42 -26.01 -64.58
C VAL A 148 -45.13 -24.71 -65.35
N ASN A 149 -46.02 -23.71 -65.23
CA ASN A 149 -45.95 -22.43 -65.93
C ASN A 149 -44.57 -21.75 -65.81
N PHE A 150 -43.92 -21.53 -66.95
CA PHE A 150 -42.59 -20.95 -67.07
C PHE A 150 -42.42 -19.61 -66.32
N LYS A 151 -43.44 -18.75 -66.34
CA LYS A 151 -43.39 -17.44 -65.69
C LYS A 151 -43.33 -17.55 -64.16
N GLN A 152 -44.06 -18.49 -63.59
CA GLN A 152 -44.06 -18.74 -62.14
C GLN A 152 -42.74 -19.37 -61.70
N LEU A 153 -42.21 -20.30 -62.50
CA LEU A 153 -40.89 -20.90 -62.30
C LEU A 153 -39.77 -19.87 -62.30
N GLN A 154 -39.81 -18.92 -63.24
CA GLN A 154 -38.82 -17.84 -63.32
C GLN A 154 -38.88 -16.90 -62.12
N GLN A 155 -40.08 -16.54 -61.66
CA GLN A 155 -40.26 -15.72 -60.44
C GLN A 155 -39.76 -16.43 -59.19
N ALA A 156 -40.07 -17.72 -59.04
CA ALA A 156 -39.60 -18.52 -57.91
C ALA A 156 -38.06 -18.70 -57.94
N GLN A 157 -37.46 -18.83 -59.12
CA GLN A 157 -36.00 -18.83 -59.30
C GLN A 157 -35.37 -17.52 -58.81
N GLN A 158 -35.91 -16.37 -59.25
CA GLN A 158 -35.42 -15.05 -58.84
C GLN A 158 -35.55 -14.82 -57.32
N ALA A 159 -36.65 -15.29 -56.72
CA ALA A 159 -36.84 -15.22 -55.28
C ALA A 159 -35.82 -16.07 -54.51
N LEU A 160 -35.50 -17.27 -55.00
CA LEU A 160 -34.45 -18.11 -54.41
C LEU A 160 -33.07 -17.46 -54.55
N ASP A 161 -32.75 -16.90 -55.72
CA ASP A 161 -31.46 -16.21 -55.94
C ASP A 161 -31.30 -14.99 -55.05
N HIS A 162 -32.39 -14.23 -54.83
CA HIS A 162 -32.40 -13.14 -53.86
C HIS A 162 -32.15 -13.65 -52.43
N LEU A 163 -32.86 -14.70 -52.02
CA LEU A 163 -32.72 -15.28 -50.68
C LEU A 163 -31.32 -15.87 -50.45
N LEU A 164 -30.70 -16.47 -51.47
CA LEU A 164 -29.31 -16.93 -51.46
C LEU A 164 -28.33 -15.77 -51.29
N ARG A 165 -28.50 -14.68 -52.04
CA ARG A 165 -27.67 -13.47 -51.91
C ARG A 165 -27.80 -12.83 -50.53
N SER A 166 -29.02 -12.68 -50.01
CA SER A 166 -29.25 -12.16 -48.66
C SER A 166 -28.65 -13.07 -47.58
N SER A 167 -28.76 -14.40 -47.74
CA SER A 167 -28.17 -15.36 -46.80
C SER A 167 -26.64 -15.34 -46.83
N LEU A 168 -26.04 -15.21 -48.02
CA LEU A 168 -24.60 -15.05 -48.18
C LEU A 168 -24.11 -13.76 -47.50
N LEU A 169 -24.74 -12.62 -47.79
CA LEU A 169 -24.41 -11.34 -47.14
C LEU A 169 -24.54 -11.42 -45.61
N PHE A 170 -25.58 -12.07 -45.11
CA PHE A 170 -25.75 -12.30 -43.69
C PHE A 170 -24.60 -13.13 -43.10
N ILE A 171 -24.17 -14.20 -43.76
CA ILE A 171 -23.04 -15.02 -43.30
C ILE A 171 -21.74 -14.22 -43.35
N THR A 172 -21.45 -13.51 -44.45
CA THR A 172 -20.21 -12.74 -44.62
C THR A 172 -20.09 -11.65 -43.56
N ASN A 173 -21.19 -10.96 -43.23
CA ASN A 173 -21.19 -9.87 -42.25
C ASN A 173 -21.15 -10.33 -40.78
N ASN A 174 -21.37 -11.61 -40.49
CA ASN A 174 -21.49 -12.14 -39.12
C ASN A 174 -20.47 -13.25 -38.78
N VAL A 175 -19.55 -13.57 -39.69
CA VAL A 175 -18.53 -14.62 -39.52
C VAL A 175 -17.09 -14.06 -39.47
N GLU A 176 -16.89 -12.76 -39.67
CA GLU A 176 -15.66 -12.05 -39.25
C GLU A 176 -15.61 -11.85 -37.73
#